data_AF-A0A974E0F7-F1
#
_entry.id   AF-A0A974E0F7-F1
#
_cell.length_a   1.000
_cell.length_b   1.000
_cell.length_c   1.000
_cell.angle_alpha   90.00
_cell.angle_beta   90.00
_cell.angle_gamma   90.00
#
_symmetry.space_group_name_H-M   'P 1'
#
loop_
_entity.id
_entity.type
_entity.pdbx_description
1 polymer ?
#
loop_
_entity_poly.entity_id
_entity_poly.type
_entity_poly.pdbx_seq_one_letter_code
_entity_poly.pdbx_strand_id
1 'polypeptide(L)'
;MLNHPPIPIADLSEHTEHLKANDNLKLSQEYESVDPGQQFTWEHSNLEVNKAKNRYANVIAYDHSRVILLLVEGIIGSDYINANYIDGYRKQNAYIATQGALPETFGDFWRMVWEQRSATVVMMTKLEEKSR
;
A
#
# COMPACT_ATOMS: atom_id res chain seq x y z
N MET A 1 -18.90 17.82 -4.59
CA MET A 1 -18.03 16.94 -3.79
C MET A 1 -18.60 16.91 -2.40
N LEU A 2 -18.72 15.71 -1.80
CA LEU A 2 -19.00 15.61 -0.37
C LEU A 2 -17.85 16.30 0.38
N ASN A 3 -18.19 17.10 1.39
CA ASN A 3 -17.22 17.87 2.17
C ASN A 3 -16.97 17.11 3.47
N HIS A 4 -15.74 16.64 3.68
CA HIS A 4 -15.33 15.91 4.89
C HIS A 4 -14.31 16.78 5.67
N PRO A 5 -14.79 17.72 6.51
CA PRO A 5 -13.88 18.56 7.29
C PRO A 5 -13.15 17.74 8.36
N PRO A 6 -11.97 18.21 8.84
CA PRO A 6 -11.29 17.59 9.97
C PRO A 6 -12.19 17.54 11.22
N ILE A 7 -12.11 16.46 11.99
CA ILE A 7 -12.89 16.25 13.21
C ILE A 7 -12.04 16.66 14.42
N PRO A 8 -12.47 17.63 15.25
CA PRO A 8 -11.81 17.93 16.51
C PRO A 8 -11.80 16.72 17.45
N ILE A 9 -10.71 16.54 18.21
CA ILE A 9 -10.57 15.39 19.12
C ILE A 9 -11.71 15.32 20.15
N ALA A 10 -12.23 16.48 20.58
CA ALA A 10 -13.36 16.57 21.50
C ALA A 10 -14.65 15.94 20.94
N ASP A 11 -14.81 15.96 19.61
CA ASP A 11 -16.03 15.51 18.93
C ASP A 11 -15.89 14.08 18.36
N LEU A 12 -14.69 13.48 18.43
CA LEU A 12 -14.39 12.21 17.78
C LEU A 12 -15.29 11.07 18.26
N SER A 13 -15.63 11.04 19.56
CA SER A 13 -16.50 10.00 20.13
C SER A 13 -17.91 10.09 19.54
N GLU A 14 -18.52 11.27 19.60
CA GLU A 14 -19.87 11.52 19.09
C GLU A 14 -19.93 11.29 17.57
N HIS A 15 -18.93 11.77 16.83
CA HIS A 15 -18.82 11.55 15.40
C HIS A 15 -18.76 10.05 15.06
N THR A 16 -17.98 9.27 15.79
CA THR A 16 -17.86 7.82 15.56
C THR A 16 -19.16 7.09 15.86
N GLU A 17 -19.88 7.46 16.92
CA GLU A 17 -21.20 6.90 17.23
C GLU A 17 -22.21 7.22 16.11
N HIS A 18 -22.16 8.45 15.60
CA HIS A 18 -22.98 8.88 14.48
C HIS A 18 -22.72 8.08 13.19
N LEU A 19 -21.46 7.78 12.89
CA LEU A 19 -21.08 6.94 11.74
C LEU A 19 -21.59 5.50 11.87
N LYS A 20 -21.59 4.95 13.08
CA LYS A 20 -22.03 3.57 13.39
C LYS A 20 -23.53 3.40 13.49
N ALA A 21 -24.29 4.47 13.71
CA ALA A 21 -25.73 4.43 13.81
C ALA A 21 -26.39 3.83 12.55
N ASN A 22 -27.57 3.22 12.74
CA ASN A 22 -28.34 2.58 11.67
C ASN A 22 -27.53 1.54 10.88
N ASP A 23 -26.85 0.64 11.60
CA ASP A 23 -26.01 -0.42 11.02
C ASP A 23 -24.90 0.11 10.11
N ASN A 24 -24.14 1.09 10.61
CA ASN A 24 -23.02 1.72 9.90
C ASN A 24 -23.41 2.37 8.57
N LEU A 25 -24.66 2.84 8.42
CA LEU A 25 -25.14 3.45 7.17
C LEU A 25 -24.24 4.61 6.72
N LYS A 26 -23.92 5.53 7.64
CA LYS A 26 -23.11 6.71 7.32
C LYS A 26 -21.64 6.36 7.13
N LEU A 27 -21.11 5.44 7.92
CA LEU A 27 -19.76 4.92 7.72
C LEU A 27 -19.58 4.33 6.32
N SER A 28 -20.55 3.52 5.87
CA SER A 28 -20.53 2.91 4.54
C SER A 28 -20.62 3.96 3.44
N GLN A 29 -21.54 4.92 3.57
CA GLN A 29 -21.68 6.02 2.61
C GLN A 29 -20.42 6.87 2.50
N GLU A 30 -19.78 7.18 3.62
CA GLU A 30 -18.52 7.94 3.65
C GLU A 30 -17.37 7.14 3.03
N TYR A 31 -17.22 5.88 3.40
CA TYR A 31 -16.18 4.99 2.86
C TYR A 31 -16.27 4.85 1.33
N GLU A 32 -17.47 4.59 0.81
CA GLU A 32 -17.69 4.46 -0.65
C GLU A 32 -17.52 5.79 -1.41
N SER A 33 -17.45 6.92 -0.71
CA SER A 33 -17.20 8.23 -1.33
C SER A 33 -15.72 8.57 -1.48
N VAL A 34 -14.81 7.74 -0.94
CA VAL A 34 -13.36 7.96 -1.05
C VAL A 34 -12.93 7.77 -2.51
N ASP A 35 -12.61 8.88 -3.17
CA ASP A 35 -12.14 8.92 -4.56
C ASP A 35 -10.92 9.84 -4.67
N PRO A 36 -9.73 9.34 -5.06
CA PRO A 36 -8.57 10.20 -5.29
C PRO A 36 -8.74 11.15 -6.49
N GLY A 37 -9.74 10.92 -7.36
CA GLY A 37 -10.06 11.78 -8.50
C GLY A 37 -8.97 11.81 -9.58
N GLN A 38 -8.10 10.80 -9.61
CA GLN A 38 -6.95 10.70 -10.51
C GLN A 38 -6.90 9.33 -11.18
N GLN A 39 -6.33 9.29 -12.39
CA GLN A 39 -6.01 8.04 -13.07
C GLN A 39 -4.57 7.63 -12.74
N PHE A 40 -4.34 6.33 -12.65
CA PHE A 40 -3.03 5.75 -12.36
C PHE A 40 -2.66 4.70 -13.41
N THR A 41 -1.36 4.47 -13.58
CA THR A 41 -0.81 3.39 -14.39
C THR A 41 -0.10 2.37 -13.50
N TRP A 42 0.09 1.16 -14.01
CA TRP A 42 0.74 0.04 -13.31
C TRP A 42 1.46 -0.87 -14.31
N GLU A 43 2.12 -0.26 -15.28
CA GLU A 43 2.77 -0.94 -16.40
C GLU A 43 3.87 -1.89 -15.91
N HIS A 44 4.67 -1.46 -14.93
CA HIS A 44 5.77 -2.28 -14.40
C HIS A 44 5.26 -3.53 -13.67
N SER A 45 4.14 -3.41 -12.96
CA SER A 45 3.49 -4.57 -12.33
C SER A 45 2.96 -5.60 -13.34
N ASN A 46 2.65 -5.15 -14.56
CA ASN A 46 2.09 -5.98 -15.63
C ASN A 46 3.12 -6.54 -16.62
N LEU A 47 4.39 -6.13 -16.54
CA LEU A 47 5.45 -6.75 -17.33
C LEU A 47 5.51 -8.25 -17.05
N GLU A 48 5.67 -9.06 -18.10
CA GLU A 48 5.61 -10.52 -17.98
C GLU A 48 6.60 -11.07 -16.95
N VAL A 49 7.81 -10.51 -16.90
CA VAL A 49 8.85 -10.87 -15.93
C VAL A 49 8.52 -10.51 -14.48
N ASN A 50 7.61 -9.55 -14.28
CA ASN A 50 7.23 -9.03 -12.96
C ASN A 50 5.93 -9.61 -12.41
N LYS A 51 5.09 -10.23 -13.26
CA LYS A 51 3.80 -10.80 -12.83
C LYS A 51 3.95 -11.82 -11.70
N ALA A 52 4.94 -12.70 -11.79
CA ALA A 52 5.23 -13.69 -10.75
C ALA A 52 5.73 -13.07 -9.44
N LYS A 53 6.17 -11.80 -9.46
CA LYS A 53 6.59 -11.07 -8.25
C LYS A 53 5.40 -10.50 -7.46
N ASN A 54 4.17 -10.58 -7.99
CA ASN A 54 2.96 -10.13 -7.32
C ASN A 54 2.26 -11.30 -6.63
N ARG A 55 2.10 -11.23 -5.30
CA ARG A 55 1.39 -12.27 -4.53
C ARG A 55 -0.07 -12.43 -4.98
N TYR A 56 -0.70 -11.30 -5.34
CA TYR A 56 -2.05 -11.27 -5.87
C TYR A 56 -2.06 -10.44 -7.16
N ALA A 57 -2.54 -11.01 -8.26
CA ALA A 57 -2.56 -10.33 -9.56
C ALA A 57 -3.47 -9.08 -9.57
N ASN A 58 -4.44 -9.00 -8.66
CA ASN A 58 -5.33 -7.85 -8.48
C ASN A 58 -4.82 -6.81 -7.48
N VAL A 59 -3.63 -7.00 -6.89
CA VAL A 59 -2.99 -6.04 -6.00
C VAL A 59 -1.63 -5.67 -6.60
N ILE A 60 -1.57 -4.51 -7.24
CA ILE A 60 -0.42 -4.03 -8.00
C ILE A 60 0.16 -2.75 -7.41
N ALA A 61 1.35 -2.37 -7.87
CA ALA A 61 2.00 -1.12 -7.49
C ALA A 61 1.78 -0.05 -8.58
N TYR A 62 1.26 1.11 -8.20
CA TYR A 62 1.13 2.23 -9.14
C TYR A 62 2.50 2.80 -9.51
N ASP A 63 2.71 3.09 -10.80
CA ASP A 63 4.03 3.47 -11.32
C ASP A 63 4.59 4.75 -10.69
N HIS A 64 3.74 5.74 -10.44
CA HIS A 64 4.15 7.07 -9.95
C HIS A 64 4.70 7.06 -8.52
N SER A 65 4.34 6.05 -7.71
CA SER A 65 4.71 5.95 -6.30
C SER A 65 5.41 4.65 -5.94
N ARG A 66 5.70 3.78 -6.93
CA ARG A 66 6.36 2.50 -6.66
C ARG A 66 7.76 2.71 -6.10
N VAL A 67 8.20 1.78 -5.27
CA VAL A 67 9.62 1.71 -4.89
C VAL A 67 10.40 1.14 -6.07
N ILE A 68 11.46 1.84 -6.46
CA ILE A 68 12.35 1.44 -7.56
C ILE A 68 13.64 0.94 -6.95
N LEU A 69 13.97 -0.33 -7.20
CA LEU A 69 15.25 -0.90 -6.79
C LEU A 69 16.34 -0.54 -7.78
N LEU A 70 17.60 -0.52 -7.33
CA LEU A 70 18.72 -0.33 -8.24
C LEU A 70 18.75 -1.45 -9.29
N LEU A 71 18.96 -1.07 -10.55
CA LEU A 71 19.03 -2.03 -11.65
C LEU A 71 20.21 -2.97 -11.46
N VAL A 72 19.97 -4.26 -11.68
CA VAL A 72 21.02 -5.26 -11.79
C VAL A 72 21.32 -5.47 -13.27
N GLU A 73 22.57 -5.22 -13.66
CA GLU A 73 23.00 -5.31 -15.05
C GLU A 73 22.70 -6.69 -15.64
N GLY A 74 22.10 -6.71 -16.83
CA GLY A 74 21.69 -7.95 -17.52
C GLY A 74 20.39 -8.60 -17.02
N ILE A 75 19.74 -8.07 -15.97
CA ILE A 75 18.51 -8.64 -15.40
C ILE A 75 17.32 -7.70 -15.64
N ILE A 76 16.46 -8.06 -16.58
CA ILE A 76 15.22 -7.33 -16.89
C ILE A 76 14.25 -7.45 -15.71
N GLY A 77 13.60 -6.35 -15.32
CA GLY A 77 12.66 -6.30 -14.19
C GLY A 77 13.32 -6.37 -12.81
N SER A 78 14.64 -6.22 -12.73
CA SER A 78 15.38 -6.18 -11.47
C SER A 78 15.10 -4.93 -10.64
N ASP A 79 14.53 -3.87 -11.21
CA ASP A 79 14.12 -2.67 -10.48
C ASP A 79 12.75 -2.80 -9.80
N TYR A 80 12.02 -3.87 -10.09
CA TYR A 80 10.64 -4.04 -9.65
C TYR A 80 10.51 -4.82 -8.33
N ILE A 81 9.75 -4.23 -7.43
CA ILE A 81 9.14 -4.85 -6.26
C ILE A 81 7.71 -4.32 -6.12
N ASN A 82 6.77 -5.16 -5.68
CA ASN A 82 5.39 -4.73 -5.42
C ASN A 82 5.31 -3.96 -4.10
N ALA A 83 5.67 -2.67 -4.17
CA ALA A 83 5.70 -1.76 -3.05
C ALA A 83 5.48 -0.31 -3.52
N ASN A 84 4.81 0.51 -2.71
CA ASN A 84 4.61 1.94 -2.94
C ASN A 84 5.01 2.76 -1.71
N TYR A 85 5.54 3.97 -1.94
CA TYR A 85 5.69 4.96 -0.89
C TYR A 85 4.32 5.52 -0.50
N ILE A 86 4.12 5.68 0.81
CA ILE A 86 2.90 6.25 1.39
C ILE A 86 3.28 7.43 2.28
N ASP A 87 2.60 8.55 2.08
CA ASP A 87 2.76 9.74 2.90
C ASP A 87 2.20 9.53 4.31
N GLY A 88 2.85 10.14 5.29
CA GLY A 88 2.34 10.29 6.64
C GLY A 88 1.84 11.71 6.89
N TYR A 89 1.35 11.97 8.10
CA TYR A 89 0.98 13.33 8.50
C TYR A 89 2.20 14.25 8.44
N ARG A 90 2.20 15.21 7.49
CA ARG A 90 3.29 16.18 7.26
C ARG A 90 4.66 15.55 6.96
N LYS A 91 4.69 14.33 6.43
CA LYS A 91 5.93 13.65 6.04
C LYS A 91 5.71 12.89 4.74
N GLN A 92 6.35 13.35 3.67
CA GLN A 92 6.32 12.66 2.38
C GLN A 92 7.08 11.33 2.48
N ASN A 93 6.60 10.31 1.78
CA ASN A 93 7.20 8.97 1.71
C ASN A 93 7.57 8.42 3.10
N ALA A 94 6.71 8.63 4.08
CA ALA A 94 6.96 8.26 5.46
C ALA A 94 7.02 6.75 5.66
N TYR A 95 6.30 6.01 4.81
CA TYR A 95 6.18 4.56 4.86
C TYR A 95 6.37 3.95 3.48
N ILE A 96 6.68 2.65 3.47
CA ILE A 96 6.59 1.80 2.29
C ILE A 96 5.51 0.77 2.59
N ALA A 97 4.42 0.78 1.83
CA ALA A 97 3.43 -0.29 1.83
C ALA A 97 3.87 -1.34 0.80
N THR A 98 4.02 -2.59 1.23
CA THR A 98 4.47 -3.70 0.39
C THR A 98 3.73 -4.98 0.75
N GLN A 99 3.63 -5.90 -0.20
CA GLN A 99 3.09 -7.23 0.07
C GLN A 99 3.99 -8.03 1.05
N GLY A 100 3.42 -9.08 1.66
CA GLY A 100 4.24 -10.12 2.27
C GLY A 100 5.09 -10.80 1.21
N ALA A 101 6.41 -10.75 1.33
CA ALA A 101 7.33 -11.24 0.31
C ALA A 101 7.08 -12.73 -0.04
N LEU A 102 7.20 -13.06 -1.32
CA LEU A 102 7.17 -14.42 -1.86
C LEU A 102 8.57 -15.05 -1.78
N PRO A 103 8.71 -16.39 -1.78
CA PRO A 103 10.01 -17.05 -1.82
C PRO A 103 10.97 -16.50 -2.89
N GLU A 104 10.46 -16.27 -4.10
CA GLU A 104 11.17 -15.71 -5.26
C GLU A 104 11.50 -14.21 -5.14
N THR A 105 10.92 -13.50 -4.16
CA THR A 105 11.12 -12.05 -3.93
C THR A 105 11.76 -11.71 -2.59
N PHE A 106 12.18 -12.70 -1.78
CA PHE A 106 12.87 -12.44 -0.51
C PHE A 106 14.13 -11.59 -0.72
N GLY A 107 14.90 -11.85 -1.79
CA GLY A 107 16.08 -11.05 -2.14
C GLY A 107 15.72 -9.60 -2.46
N ASP A 108 14.71 -9.39 -3.30
CA ASP A 108 14.21 -8.05 -3.66
C ASP A 108 13.70 -7.29 -2.43
N PHE A 109 13.00 -7.97 -1.51
CA PHE A 109 12.51 -7.37 -0.26
C PHE A 109 13.66 -6.89 0.64
N TRP A 110 14.66 -7.73 0.91
CA TRP A 110 15.79 -7.32 1.75
C TRP A 110 16.67 -6.27 1.09
N ARG A 111 16.80 -6.34 -0.23
CA ARG A 111 17.47 -5.30 -1.02
C ARG A 111 16.73 -3.97 -0.94
N MET A 112 15.40 -3.96 -1.00
CA MET A 112 14.59 -2.77 -0.75
C MET A 112 14.88 -2.17 0.63
N VAL A 113 14.84 -3.00 1.69
CA VAL A 113 15.11 -2.54 3.06
C VAL A 113 16.49 -1.90 3.16
N TRP A 114 17.50 -2.52 2.55
CA TRP A 114 18.87 -2.02 2.52
C TRP A 114 19.00 -0.70 1.75
N GLU A 115 18.55 -0.66 0.50
CA GLU A 115 18.65 0.50 -0.40
C GLU A 115 17.89 1.71 0.14
N GLN A 116 16.71 1.48 0.74
CA GLN A 116 15.89 2.53 1.36
C GLN A 116 16.32 2.90 2.79
N ARG A 117 17.36 2.23 3.31
CA ARG A 117 17.87 2.44 4.68
C ARG A 117 16.76 2.32 5.74
N SER A 118 15.82 1.42 5.51
CA SER A 118 14.71 1.16 6.42
C SER A 118 15.23 0.49 7.68
N ALA A 119 15.04 1.13 8.83
CA ALA A 119 15.47 0.59 10.12
C ALA A 119 14.41 -0.29 10.81
N THR A 120 13.16 -0.19 10.38
CA THR A 120 12.02 -0.85 11.02
C THR A 120 11.13 -1.50 9.98
N VAL A 121 10.82 -2.78 10.21
CA VAL A 121 9.81 -3.53 9.45
C VAL A 121 8.65 -3.85 10.39
N VAL A 122 7.42 -3.53 9.98
CA VAL A 122 6.20 -3.83 10.72
C VAL A 122 5.38 -4.86 9.95
N MET A 123 5.27 -6.07 10.50
CA MET A 123 4.48 -7.15 9.90
C MET A 123 3.11 -7.23 10.58
N MET A 124 2.04 -6.98 9.81
CA MET A 124 0.66 -6.89 10.32
C MET A 124 -0.13 -8.21 10.27
N THR A 125 0.54 -9.33 10.00
CA THR A 125 -0.09 -10.65 9.83
C THR A 125 0.78 -11.77 10.41
N LYS A 126 0.20 -12.94 10.66
CA LYS A 126 0.94 -14.18 10.95
C LYS A 126 1.44 -14.82 9.66
N LEU A 127 2.27 -15.86 9.78
CA LEU A 127 2.66 -16.67 8.62
C LEU A 127 1.50 -17.50 8.05
N GLU A 128 0.55 -17.88 8.91
CA GLU A 128 -0.61 -18.70 8.58
C GLU A 128 -1.78 -18.26 9.47
N GLU A 129 -2.97 -18.10 8.88
CA GLU A 129 -4.19 -17.75 9.62
C GLU A 129 -5.33 -18.70 9.20
N LYS A 130 -5.84 -19.49 10.16
CA LYS A 130 -6.91 -20.48 9.93
C LYS A 130 -6.58 -21.47 8.79
N SER A 131 -5.33 -21.91 8.71
CA SER A 131 -4.84 -22.87 7.70
C SER A 131 -4.86 -22.36 6.26
N ARG A 132 -4.68 -21.04 6.09
CA ARG A 132 -4.44 -20.36 4.82
C ARG A 132 -3.29 -19.37 4.96
#